data_AF-A0AAV2N3X5-F1
#
_entry.id   AF-A0AAV2N3X5-F1
#
_cell.length_a   1.000
_cell.length_b   1.000
_cell.length_c   1.000
_cell.angle_alpha   90.00
_cell.angle_beta   90.00
_cell.angle_gamma   90.00
#
_symmetry.space_group_name_H-M   'P 1'
#
loop_
_entity.id
_entity.type
_entity.pdbx_description
1 polymer ?
#
loop_
_entity_poly.entity_id
_entity_poly.type
_entity_poly.pdbx_seq_one_letter_code
_entity_poly.pdbx_strand_id
1 'polypeptide(L)'
;MAIQLKARQNVENVPLIENQNGNWNDKWDRCKWALCKLKDYLIAEHGTEVVENLMQRITGVIMASLLAVQPAMMQDRNCFELYGYDVLLSDDLRPWLLEVNASPALTGTDNEDHRLKFDLIDDVLNVLDFEGRFSGHETRIGGLDLLWDDGPVWTSCPYFNENVHTRTIPNDLRRLNIFLGAINDRQKQLSLLKSQLIEKRKTNQNQSSMVQYCLK
;
A
#
# COMPACT_ATOMS: atom_id res chain seq x y z
N MET A 1 0.83 -1.18 -4.65
CA MET A 1 0.96 0.22 -5.15
C MET A 1 2.40 0.66 -4.91
N ALA A 2 3.20 0.83 -5.96
CA ALA A 2 4.51 1.47 -5.85
C ALA A 2 4.34 2.94 -6.22
N ILE A 3 4.63 3.84 -5.27
CA ILE A 3 4.67 5.27 -5.53
C ILE A 3 6.16 5.65 -5.58
N GLN A 4 6.63 6.04 -6.76
CA GLN A 4 7.99 6.55 -6.93
C GLN A 4 7.94 8.09 -6.88
N LEU A 5 8.29 8.66 -5.72
CA LEU A 5 8.31 10.11 -5.54
C LEU A 5 9.71 10.64 -5.80
N LYS A 6 9.81 11.58 -6.75
CA LYS A 6 11.03 12.33 -7.05
C LYS A 6 10.90 13.73 -6.48
N ALA A 7 11.50 13.97 -5.32
CA ALA A 7 11.58 15.30 -4.74
C ALA A 7 12.74 16.08 -5.38
N ARG A 8 12.50 17.31 -5.83
CA ARG A 8 13.55 18.23 -6.28
C ARG A 8 13.98 19.07 -5.08
N GLN A 9 15.21 18.91 -4.60
CA GLN A 9 15.74 19.80 -3.56
C GLN A 9 15.84 21.23 -4.12
N ASN A 10 15.32 22.20 -3.35
CA ASN A 10 15.56 23.62 -3.61
C ASN A 10 17.03 23.92 -3.24
N VAL A 11 17.86 24.19 -4.26
CA VAL A 11 19.32 24.24 -4.13
C VAL A 11 19.83 25.59 -3.57
N GLU A 12 18.95 26.46 -3.06
CA GLU A 12 19.35 27.84 -2.76
C GLU A 12 20.15 28.01 -1.46
N ASN A 13 20.21 27.04 -0.55
CA ASN A 13 20.87 27.23 0.78
C ASN A 13 21.77 26.09 1.27
N VAL A 14 22.31 25.24 0.39
CA VAL A 14 23.32 24.24 0.78
C VAL A 14 24.69 24.67 0.23
N PRO A 15 25.74 24.81 1.06
CA PRO A 15 27.07 25.14 0.55
C PRO A 15 27.51 24.04 -0.42
N LEU A 16 27.86 24.45 -1.64
CA LEU A 16 28.42 23.59 -2.67
C LEU A 16 29.79 23.10 -2.20
N ILE A 17 29.84 21.97 -1.50
CA ILE A 17 31.07 21.18 -1.41
C ILE A 17 31.20 20.48 -2.75
N GLU A 18 31.87 21.17 -3.68
CA GLU A 18 32.22 20.66 -5.00
C GLU A 18 33.35 19.64 -4.84
N ASN A 19 32.99 18.39 -4.55
CA ASN A 19 33.94 17.28 -4.68
C ASN A 19 34.20 17.07 -6.18
N GLN A 20 35.40 17.45 -6.64
CA GLN A 20 35.86 17.33 -8.03
C GLN A 20 36.07 15.88 -8.53
N ASN A 21 35.41 14.90 -7.91
CA ASN A 21 35.41 13.50 -8.36
C ASN A 21 33.98 13.13 -8.75
N GLY A 22 33.64 13.37 -10.01
CA GLY A 22 32.31 13.19 -10.57
C GLY A 22 31.87 11.72 -10.62
N ASN A 23 31.26 11.25 -9.55
CA ASN A 23 30.37 10.10 -9.59
C ASN A 23 28.92 10.62 -9.58
N TRP A 24 28.33 10.77 -10.76
CA TRP A 24 26.96 11.28 -10.91
C TRP A 24 25.94 10.41 -10.16
N ASN A 25 26.21 9.12 -9.97
CA ASN A 25 25.33 8.17 -9.29
C ASN A 25 25.02 8.57 -7.83
N ASP A 26 26.01 9.08 -7.09
CA ASP A 26 25.82 9.48 -5.68
C ASP A 26 24.91 10.71 -5.51
N LYS A 27 24.72 11.51 -6.59
CA LYS A 27 23.82 12.67 -6.59
C LYS A 27 22.36 12.26 -6.81
N TRP A 28 22.11 11.19 -7.55
CA TRP A 28 20.75 10.69 -7.84
C TRP A 28 20.16 9.88 -6.69
N ASP A 29 20.98 9.13 -5.95
CA ASP A 29 20.55 8.38 -4.76
C ASP A 29 20.00 9.29 -3.65
N ARG A 30 20.40 10.57 -3.64
CA ARG A 30 19.88 11.57 -2.69
C ARG A 30 18.48 12.11 -3.03
N CYS A 31 17.92 11.77 -4.19
CA CYS A 31 16.64 12.31 -4.68
C CYS A 31 15.47 11.33 -4.61
N LYS A 32 15.67 10.12 -4.07
CA LYS A 32 14.61 9.12 -3.87
C LYS A 32 14.40 8.87 -2.39
N TRP A 33 13.15 8.97 -1.93
CA TRP A 33 12.77 8.56 -0.58
C TRP A 33 11.71 7.47 -0.63
N ALA A 34 11.86 6.48 0.23
CA ALA A 34 10.77 5.58 0.56
C ALA A 34 9.58 6.39 1.09
N LEU A 35 8.37 5.95 0.79
CA LEU A 35 7.16 6.69 1.14
C LEU A 35 7.00 6.90 2.66
N CYS A 36 7.44 5.94 3.48
CA CYS A 36 7.48 6.10 4.93
C CYS A 36 8.37 7.27 5.36
N LYS A 37 9.56 7.39 4.78
CA LYS A 37 10.48 8.49 5.08
C LYS A 37 9.91 9.84 4.66
N LEU A 38 9.23 9.91 3.51
CA LEU A 38 8.53 11.13 3.11
C LEU A 38 7.39 11.46 4.09
N LYS A 39 6.61 10.45 4.49
CA LYS A 39 5.53 10.64 5.46
C LYS A 39 6.07 11.21 6.77
N ASP A 40 7.14 10.62 7.30
CA ASP A 40 7.78 11.09 8.54
C ASP A 40 8.29 12.53 8.41
N TYR A 41 8.91 12.87 7.27
CA TYR A 41 9.33 14.23 6.97
C TYR A 41 8.16 15.22 6.97
N LEU A 42 7.08 14.90 6.25
CA LEU A 42 5.89 15.75 6.18
C LEU A 42 5.21 15.87 7.56
N ILE A 43 5.21 14.81 8.36
CA ILE A 43 4.63 14.83 9.73
C ILE A 43 5.43 15.80 10.60
N ALA A 44 6.76 15.79 10.49
CA ALA A 44 7.61 16.71 11.22
C ALA A 44 7.39 18.18 10.81
N GLU A 45 7.09 18.43 9.52
CA GLU A 45 6.90 19.79 8.98
C GLU A 45 5.48 20.35 9.19
N HIS A 46 4.44 19.53 8.99
CA HIS A 46 3.04 19.99 8.92
C HIS A 46 2.12 19.39 10.01
N GLY A 47 2.63 18.44 10.79
CA GLY A 47 1.88 17.75 11.84
C GLY A 47 1.12 16.51 11.36
N THR A 48 0.94 15.57 12.29
CA THR A 48 0.38 14.24 12.01
C THR A 48 -1.00 14.27 11.36
N GLU A 49 -1.92 15.07 11.88
CA GLU A 49 -3.30 15.09 11.40
C GLU A 49 -3.41 15.53 9.94
N VAL A 50 -2.68 16.58 9.56
CA VAL A 50 -2.65 17.12 8.19
C VAL A 50 -2.13 16.07 7.22
N VAL A 51 -1.05 15.37 7.59
CA VAL A 51 -0.41 14.37 6.73
C VAL A 51 -1.23 13.08 6.62
N GLU A 52 -1.87 12.65 7.70
CA GLU A 52 -2.81 11.51 7.61
C GLU A 52 -3.98 11.84 6.68
N ASN A 53 -4.53 13.07 6.76
CA ASN A 53 -5.56 13.53 5.83
C ASN A 53 -5.02 13.63 4.39
N LEU A 54 -3.78 14.06 4.19
CA LEU A 54 -3.12 14.04 2.88
C LEU A 54 -3.05 12.62 2.32
N MET A 55 -2.61 11.63 3.10
CA MET A 55 -2.54 10.23 2.65
C MET A 55 -3.92 9.70 2.24
N GLN A 56 -4.97 10.03 3.01
CA GLN A 56 -6.36 9.73 2.65
C GLN A 56 -6.77 10.38 1.32
N ARG A 57 -6.38 11.64 1.09
CA ARG A 57 -6.68 12.36 -0.16
C ARG A 57 -5.94 11.76 -1.36
N ILE A 58 -4.69 11.35 -1.20
CA ILE A 58 -3.93 10.65 -2.25
C ILE A 58 -4.66 9.37 -2.64
N THR A 59 -5.07 8.55 -1.66
CA THR A 59 -5.84 7.33 -1.94
C THR A 59 -7.21 7.64 -2.57
N GLY A 60 -7.87 8.72 -2.12
CA GLY A 60 -9.12 9.19 -2.70
C GLY A 60 -8.99 9.53 -4.19
N VAL A 61 -7.90 10.20 -4.60
CA VAL A 61 -7.59 10.49 -6.00
C VAL A 61 -7.45 9.20 -6.81
N ILE A 62 -6.75 8.20 -6.27
CA ILE A 62 -6.53 6.90 -6.93
C ILE A 62 -7.83 6.13 -7.10
N MET A 63 -8.67 6.08 -6.06
CA MET A 63 -9.97 5.43 -6.17
C MET A 63 -10.89 6.16 -7.14
N ALA A 64 -10.93 7.49 -7.10
CA ALA A 64 -11.74 8.29 -8.00
C ALA A 64 -11.35 8.07 -9.47
N SER A 65 -10.05 7.98 -9.78
CA SER A 65 -9.59 7.69 -11.14
C SER A 65 -10.01 6.29 -11.60
N LEU A 66 -9.90 5.26 -10.76
CA LEU A 66 -10.32 3.90 -11.08
C LEU A 66 -11.84 3.80 -11.28
N LEU A 67 -12.64 4.41 -10.40
CA LEU A 67 -14.09 4.43 -10.50
C LEU A 67 -14.56 5.16 -11.77
N ALA A 68 -13.87 6.23 -12.16
CA ALA A 68 -14.21 6.98 -13.38
C ALA A 68 -14.03 6.14 -14.66
N VAL A 69 -13.07 5.20 -14.67
CA VAL A 69 -12.80 4.34 -15.84
C VAL A 69 -13.43 2.96 -15.75
N GLN A 70 -13.98 2.57 -14.58
CA GLN A 70 -14.60 1.26 -14.33
C GLN A 70 -15.53 0.78 -15.47
N PRO A 71 -16.44 1.61 -16.04
CA PRO A 71 -17.33 1.15 -17.10
C PRO A 71 -16.63 0.77 -18.42
N ALA A 72 -15.42 1.29 -18.64
CA ALA A 72 -14.61 1.03 -19.83
C ALA A 72 -13.56 -0.07 -19.62
N MET A 73 -13.33 -0.50 -18.37
CA MET A 73 -12.36 -1.55 -18.06
C MET A 73 -12.94 -2.93 -18.39
N MET A 74 -12.23 -3.71 -19.19
CA MET A 74 -12.58 -5.11 -19.41
C MET A 74 -12.35 -5.90 -18.11
N GLN A 75 -13.42 -6.50 -17.59
CA GLN A 75 -13.37 -7.32 -16.38
C GLN A 75 -13.27 -8.79 -16.77
N ASP A 76 -12.09 -9.38 -16.59
CA ASP A 76 -11.89 -10.83 -16.67
C ASP A 76 -11.43 -11.33 -15.29
N ARG A 77 -12.08 -12.36 -14.77
CA ARG A 77 -11.79 -12.93 -13.44
C ARG A 77 -10.41 -13.55 -13.35
N ASN A 78 -9.80 -13.85 -14.49
CA ASN A 78 -8.49 -14.47 -14.60
C ASN A 78 -7.39 -13.45 -14.91
N CYS A 79 -7.72 -12.16 -14.99
CA CYS A 79 -6.78 -11.08 -15.24
C CYS A 79 -6.63 -10.18 -14.01
N PHE A 80 -5.42 -9.67 -13.81
CA PHE A 80 -5.12 -8.61 -12.87
C PHE A 80 -4.16 -7.63 -13.54
N GLU A 81 -4.15 -6.39 -13.07
CA GLU A 81 -3.25 -5.36 -13.57
C GLU A 81 -2.65 -4.57 -12.41
N LEU A 82 -1.38 -4.20 -12.55
CA LEU A 82 -0.65 -3.41 -11.58
C LEU A 82 -0.41 -2.02 -12.15
N TYR A 83 -1.06 -1.02 -11.57
CA TYR A 83 -0.88 0.38 -11.97
C TYR A 83 0.16 1.09 -11.10
N GLY A 84 0.98 1.91 -11.76
CA GLY A 84 1.81 2.95 -11.13
C GLY A 84 1.07 4.29 -11.15
N TYR A 85 1.06 4.99 -10.02
CA TYR A 85 0.39 6.29 -9.89
C TYR A 85 1.42 7.38 -9.59
N ASP A 86 1.47 8.38 -10.46
CA ASP A 86 2.35 9.53 -10.30
C ASP A 86 1.53 10.70 -9.75
N VAL A 87 1.78 11.03 -8.48
CA VAL A 87 1.04 12.06 -7.75
C VAL A 87 2.00 13.17 -7.33
N LEU A 88 1.65 14.41 -7.70
CA LEU A 88 2.37 15.61 -7.30
C LEU A 88 1.69 16.28 -6.12
N LEU A 89 2.48 16.71 -5.14
CA LEU A 89 2.01 17.54 -4.03
C LEU A 89 2.26 19.01 -4.33
N SER A 90 1.23 19.84 -4.25
CA SER A 90 1.38 21.30 -4.28
C SER A 90 1.92 21.84 -2.94
N ASP A 91 2.26 23.12 -2.94
CA ASP A 91 2.70 23.89 -1.76
C ASP A 91 1.69 23.89 -0.62
N ASP A 92 0.39 23.80 -0.93
CA ASP A 92 -0.70 23.65 0.04
C ASP A 92 -1.09 22.19 0.32
N LEU A 93 -0.20 21.24 0.04
CA LEU A 93 -0.40 19.79 0.23
C LEU A 93 -1.67 19.27 -0.44
N ARG A 94 -1.99 19.74 -1.65
CA ARG A 94 -3.03 19.10 -2.47
C ARG A 94 -2.39 18.07 -3.40
N PRO A 95 -2.89 16.83 -3.42
CA PRO A 95 -2.41 15.83 -4.36
C PRO A 95 -3.05 16.04 -5.74
N TRP A 96 -2.21 16.09 -6.76
CA TRP A 96 -2.56 16.20 -8.17
C TRP A 96 -2.12 14.92 -8.88
N LEU A 97 -3.07 14.21 -9.50
CA LEU A 97 -2.75 13.07 -10.37
C LEU A 97 -2.11 13.58 -11.65
N LEU A 98 -0.89 13.13 -11.94
CA LEU A 98 -0.20 13.47 -13.20
C LEU A 98 -0.50 12.42 -14.26
N GLU A 99 -0.23 11.16 -13.96
CA GLU A 99 -0.44 10.04 -14.88
C GLU A 99 -0.69 8.73 -14.15
N VAL A 100 -1.27 7.78 -14.88
CA VAL A 100 -1.47 6.40 -14.46
C VAL A 100 -0.79 5.49 -15.47
N ASN A 101 0.18 4.72 -14.99
CA ASN A 101 1.00 3.84 -15.81
C ASN A 101 0.53 2.39 -15.66
N ALA A 102 0.10 1.78 -16.77
CA ALA A 102 -0.29 0.36 -16.86
C ALA A 102 0.90 -0.61 -16.76
N SER A 103 2.13 -0.10 -16.90
CA SER A 103 3.36 -0.91 -16.83
C SER A 103 4.44 -0.13 -16.06
N PRO A 104 4.33 -0.05 -14.72
CA PRO A 104 5.36 0.60 -13.92
C PRO A 104 6.69 -0.16 -14.04
N ALA A 105 7.80 0.58 -14.04
CA ALA A 105 9.13 -0.03 -14.15
C ALA A 105 9.45 -0.90 -12.93
N LEU A 106 9.63 -2.21 -13.14
CA LEU A 106 9.99 -3.18 -12.10
C LEU A 106 11.47 -3.57 -12.11
N THR A 107 12.27 -2.99 -13.01
CA THR A 107 13.73 -3.11 -12.98
C THR A 107 14.27 -2.30 -11.82
N GLY A 108 14.97 -2.93 -10.89
CA GLY A 108 15.63 -2.22 -9.79
C GLY A 108 16.83 -1.42 -10.30
N THR A 109 16.98 -0.22 -9.75
CA THR A 109 18.07 0.71 -10.10
C THR A 109 19.13 0.78 -9.01
N ASP A 110 18.76 0.42 -7.79
CA ASP A 110 19.62 0.33 -6.59
C ASP A 110 19.10 -0.80 -5.67
N ASN A 111 19.84 -1.14 -4.61
CA ASN A 111 19.49 -2.28 -3.73
C ASN A 111 18.15 -2.10 -3.01
N GLU A 112 17.82 -0.86 -2.60
CA GLU A 112 16.57 -0.58 -1.89
C GLU A 112 15.38 -0.63 -2.84
N ASP A 113 15.54 -0.09 -4.05
CA ASP A 113 14.56 -0.16 -5.13
C ASP A 113 14.33 -1.62 -5.58
N HIS A 114 15.39 -2.42 -5.69
CA HIS A 114 15.28 -3.86 -5.95
C HIS A 114 14.46 -4.57 -4.88
N ARG A 115 14.74 -4.31 -3.60
CA ARG A 115 14.03 -4.93 -2.49
C ARG A 115 12.56 -4.52 -2.47
N LEU A 116 12.27 -3.23 -2.63
CA LEU A 116 10.90 -2.70 -2.67
C LEU A 116 10.10 -3.36 -3.81
N LYS A 117 10.68 -3.43 -5.01
CA LYS A 117 10.03 -4.03 -6.18
C LYS A 117 9.83 -5.53 -6.03
N PHE A 118 10.81 -6.22 -5.45
CA PHE A 118 10.68 -7.64 -5.15
C PHE A 118 9.55 -7.90 -4.13
N ASP A 119 9.54 -7.16 -3.02
CA ASP A 119 8.50 -7.26 -1.98
C ASP A 119 7.11 -6.98 -2.57
N LEU A 120 6.98 -6.00 -3.47
CA LEU A 120 5.72 -5.70 -4.17
C LEU A 120 5.23 -6.89 -4.99
N ILE A 121 6.10 -7.51 -5.78
CA ILE A 121 5.71 -8.65 -6.63
C ILE A 121 5.36 -9.88 -5.78
N ASP A 122 6.13 -10.14 -4.72
CA ASP A 122 5.80 -11.21 -3.77
C ASP A 122 4.44 -10.96 -3.11
N ASP A 123 4.11 -9.72 -2.74
CA ASP A 123 2.80 -9.38 -2.17
C ASP A 123 1.66 -9.52 -3.19
N VAL A 124 1.86 -9.12 -4.44
CA VAL A 124 0.88 -9.34 -5.51
C VAL A 124 0.60 -10.83 -5.70
N LEU A 125 1.64 -11.67 -5.75
CA LEU A 125 1.48 -13.12 -5.87
C LEU A 125 0.78 -13.73 -4.65
N ASN A 126 1.04 -13.19 -3.45
CA ASN A 126 0.30 -13.61 -2.26
C ASN A 126 -1.19 -13.23 -2.36
N VAL A 127 -1.54 -12.04 -2.82
CA VAL A 127 -2.95 -11.63 -3.01
C VAL A 127 -3.68 -12.52 -4.02
N LEU A 128 -3.04 -12.89 -5.13
CA LEU A 128 -3.64 -13.78 -6.13
C LEU A 128 -3.92 -15.19 -5.62
N ASP A 129 -3.17 -15.62 -4.61
CA ASP A 129 -3.41 -16.84 -3.84
C ASP A 129 -3.72 -18.08 -4.68
N PHE A 130 -2.80 -18.42 -5.60
CA PHE A 130 -2.95 -19.59 -6.47
C PHE A 130 -3.15 -20.92 -5.73
N GLU A 131 -2.82 -20.97 -4.44
CA GLU A 131 -2.97 -22.14 -3.57
C GLU A 131 -4.30 -22.15 -2.77
N GLY A 132 -5.13 -21.10 -2.89
CA GLY A 132 -6.41 -20.97 -2.18
C GLY A 132 -6.25 -21.05 -0.66
N ARG A 133 -5.23 -20.37 -0.12
CA ARG A 133 -4.91 -20.38 1.30
C ARG A 133 -5.79 -19.42 2.08
N PHE A 134 -5.97 -18.21 1.58
CA PHE A 134 -6.65 -17.12 2.27
C PHE A 134 -8.16 -17.32 2.32
N SER A 135 -8.81 -16.60 3.23
CA SER A 135 -10.26 -16.68 3.42
C SER A 135 -11.05 -15.79 2.47
N GLY A 136 -10.39 -14.87 1.77
CA GLY A 136 -11.02 -13.87 0.91
C GLY A 136 -11.58 -12.66 1.68
N HIS A 137 -11.39 -12.61 3.00
CA HIS A 137 -11.88 -11.54 3.88
C HIS A 137 -10.73 -10.70 4.47
N GLU A 138 -9.49 -10.98 4.05
CA GLU A 138 -8.31 -10.27 4.48
C GLU A 138 -8.34 -8.84 3.93
N THR A 139 -8.35 -7.86 4.82
CA THR A 139 -8.30 -6.44 4.45
C THR A 139 -6.87 -5.96 4.17
N ARG A 140 -5.87 -6.81 4.41
CA ARG A 140 -4.45 -6.52 4.19
C ARG A 140 -3.67 -7.80 3.94
N ILE A 141 -2.81 -7.81 2.93
CA ILE A 141 -1.91 -8.92 2.59
C ILE A 141 -0.55 -8.34 2.23
N GLY A 142 0.46 -8.62 3.05
CA GLY A 142 1.79 -8.02 2.91
C GLY A 142 1.74 -6.50 3.03
N GLY A 143 2.30 -5.81 2.05
CA GLY A 143 2.23 -4.36 1.89
C GLY A 143 1.01 -3.84 1.10
N LEU A 144 0.05 -4.70 0.75
CA LEU A 144 -1.14 -4.32 0.00
C LEU A 144 -2.36 -4.23 0.92
N ASP A 145 -3.08 -3.11 0.81
CA ASP A 145 -4.30 -2.84 1.57
C ASP A 145 -5.52 -2.95 0.65
N LEU A 146 -6.59 -3.59 1.14
CA LEU A 146 -7.86 -3.66 0.44
C LEU A 146 -8.62 -2.34 0.65
N LEU A 147 -8.90 -1.65 -0.45
CA LEU A 147 -9.58 -0.34 -0.45
C LEU A 147 -11.05 -0.43 -0.86
N TRP A 148 -11.41 -1.39 -1.70
CA TRP A 148 -12.72 -1.50 -2.30
C TRP A 148 -13.17 -2.97 -2.41
N ASP A 149 -14.36 -3.26 -1.90
CA ASP A 149 -15.05 -4.54 -1.99
C ASP A 149 -16.57 -4.25 -2.02
N ASP A 150 -17.14 -4.13 -3.22
CA ASP A 150 -18.50 -3.62 -3.47
C ASP A 150 -18.86 -2.30 -2.75
N GLY A 151 -17.82 -1.54 -2.39
CA GLY A 151 -17.87 -0.29 -1.65
C GLY A 151 -16.53 -0.01 -0.95
N PRO A 152 -16.31 1.21 -0.43
CA PRO A 152 -15.07 1.52 0.27
C PRO A 152 -14.90 0.69 1.54
N VAL A 153 -13.71 0.12 1.73
CA VAL A 153 -13.33 -0.62 2.94
C VAL A 153 -12.79 0.37 3.97
N TRP A 154 -13.48 0.44 5.10
CA TRP A 154 -13.18 1.38 6.18
C TRP A 154 -12.38 0.71 7.29
N THR A 155 -11.48 1.45 7.91
CA THR A 155 -10.78 1.04 9.13
C THR A 155 -11.03 2.02 10.27
N SER A 156 -10.86 1.53 11.49
CA SER A 156 -10.92 2.37 12.69
C SER A 156 -9.57 3.07 12.88
N CYS A 157 -9.58 4.37 13.16
CA CYS A 157 -8.34 5.11 13.42
C CYS A 157 -7.59 4.49 14.62
N PRO A 158 -6.26 4.29 14.54
CA PRO A 158 -5.47 3.79 15.67
C PRO A 158 -5.40 4.76 16.86
N TYR A 159 -5.92 5.99 16.73
CA TYR A 159 -6.00 6.99 17.80
C TYR A 159 -7.38 7.08 18.45
N PHE A 160 -8.29 6.15 18.17
CA PHE A 160 -9.59 6.15 18.82
C PHE A 160 -9.46 5.68 20.27
N ASN A 161 -9.69 6.59 21.21
CA ASN A 161 -9.71 6.32 22.64
C ASN A 161 -10.83 5.30 22.92
N GLU A 162 -10.50 4.13 23.49
CA GLU A 162 -11.40 2.96 23.65
C GLU A 162 -12.65 3.22 24.52
N ASN A 163 -12.80 4.42 25.09
CA ASN A 163 -13.84 4.77 26.06
C ASN A 163 -15.20 5.14 25.44
N VAL A 164 -15.43 4.95 24.13
CA VAL A 164 -16.75 5.20 23.50
C VAL A 164 -17.31 3.90 22.93
N HIS A 165 -18.05 3.18 23.77
CA HIS A 165 -18.86 2.02 23.38
C HIS A 165 -20.12 2.43 22.61
N THR A 166 -19.97 2.82 21.34
CA THR A 166 -21.11 2.92 20.42
C THR A 166 -20.83 2.04 19.20
N ARG A 167 -21.69 1.03 18.97
CA ARG A 167 -21.62 0.03 17.87
C ARG A 167 -21.78 0.61 16.45
N THR A 168 -21.65 1.92 16.30
CA THR A 168 -21.74 2.66 15.05
C THR A 168 -20.68 3.75 15.11
N ILE A 169 -19.60 3.59 14.35
CA ILE A 169 -18.58 4.63 14.17
C ILE A 169 -19.25 5.79 13.41
N PRO A 170 -19.29 7.01 13.97
CA PRO A 170 -19.77 8.19 13.26
C PRO A 170 -19.11 8.31 11.89
N ASN A 171 -19.86 8.69 10.85
CA ASN A 171 -19.32 8.80 9.48
C ASN A 171 -18.08 9.72 9.41
N ASP A 172 -18.01 10.73 10.27
CA ASP A 172 -16.91 11.70 10.35
C ASP A 172 -15.57 11.11 10.83
N LEU A 173 -15.57 9.87 11.33
CA LEU A 173 -14.36 9.18 11.83
C LEU A 173 -13.94 8.00 10.95
N ARG A 174 -14.68 7.72 9.88
CA ARG A 174 -14.33 6.65 8.95
C ARG A 174 -13.13 7.08 8.11
N ARG A 175 -12.05 6.32 8.20
CA ARG A 175 -10.89 6.45 7.34
C ARG A 175 -10.80 5.23 6.44
N LEU A 176 -10.36 5.45 5.20
CA LEU A 176 -10.09 4.34 4.29
C LEU A 176 -9.03 3.44 4.92
N ASN A 177 -9.15 2.15 4.68
CA ASN A 177 -8.19 1.14 5.12
C ASN A 177 -6.85 1.32 4.40
N ILE A 178 -6.06 2.31 4.83
CA ILE A 178 -4.77 2.64 4.25
C ILE A 178 -3.68 2.56 5.32
N PHE A 179 -2.60 1.88 4.97
CA PHE A 179 -1.33 1.89 5.68
C PHE A 179 -0.26 2.56 4.81
N LEU A 180 -0.71 3.47 3.93
CA LEU A 180 0.15 4.18 3.00
C LEU A 180 1.20 5.01 3.74
N GLY A 181 2.48 4.70 3.49
CA GLY A 181 3.61 5.32 4.17
C GLY A 181 3.74 4.95 5.65
N ALA A 182 2.97 3.99 6.17
CA ALA A 182 3.15 3.48 7.52
C ALA A 182 4.46 2.68 7.65
N ILE A 183 4.85 2.39 8.89
CA ILE A 183 5.99 1.50 9.18
C ILE A 183 5.73 0.15 8.51
N ASN A 184 6.71 -0.31 7.74
CA ASN A 184 6.61 -1.57 7.00
C ASN A 184 6.69 -2.78 7.94
N ASP A 185 5.53 -3.27 8.38
CA ASP A 185 5.34 -4.47 9.19
C ASP A 185 5.03 -5.74 8.36
N ARG A 186 5.22 -5.68 7.03
CA ARG A 186 4.95 -6.73 6.05
C ARG A 186 5.34 -8.13 6.51
N GLN A 187 6.59 -8.31 6.95
CA GLN A 187 7.11 -9.63 7.33
C GLN A 187 6.35 -10.22 8.52
N LYS A 188 6.05 -9.38 9.53
CA LYS A 188 5.27 -9.79 10.71
C LYS A 188 3.85 -10.14 10.31
N GLN A 189 3.23 -9.32 9.46
CA GLN A 189 1.88 -9.53 8.95
C GLN A 189 1.77 -10.85 8.17
N LEU A 190 2.68 -11.11 7.23
CA LEU A 190 2.70 -12.34 6.43
C LEU A 190 2.99 -13.57 7.29
N SER A 191 3.88 -13.46 8.29
CA SER A 191 4.11 -14.57 9.23
C SER A 191 2.87 -14.92 10.03
N LEU A 192 2.12 -13.91 10.49
CA LEU A 192 0.90 -14.09 11.26
C LEU A 192 -0.18 -14.78 10.43
N LEU A 193 -0.38 -14.31 9.20
CA LEU A 193 -1.30 -14.94 8.26
C LEU A 193 -0.92 -16.40 8.02
N LYS A 194 0.36 -16.69 7.71
CA LYS A 194 0.84 -18.06 7.51
C LYS A 194 0.59 -18.95 8.73
N SER A 195 0.82 -18.46 9.95
CA SER A 195 0.53 -19.20 11.18
C SER A 195 -0.96 -19.51 11.32
N GLN A 196 -1.84 -18.53 11.08
CA GLN A 196 -3.30 -18.74 11.13
C GLN A 196 -3.77 -19.77 10.10
N LEU A 197 -3.18 -19.77 8.91
CA LEU A 197 -3.46 -20.73 7.85
C LEU A 197 -3.05 -22.16 8.23
N ILE A 198 -1.87 -22.31 8.83
CA ILE A 198 -1.39 -23.60 9.32
C ILE A 198 -2.32 -24.15 10.40
N GLU A 199 -2.74 -23.30 11.36
CA GLU A 199 -3.67 -23.72 12.40
C GLU A 199 -5.03 -24.13 11.83
N LYS A 200 -5.59 -23.37 10.88
CA LYS A 200 -6.84 -23.75 10.17
C LYS A 200 -6.72 -25.09 9.44
N ARG A 201 -5.57 -25.37 8.81
CA ARG A 201 -5.32 -26.67 8.15
C ARG A 201 -5.28 -27.81 9.16
N LYS A 202 -4.63 -27.62 10.32
CA LYS A 202 -4.59 -28.61 11.40
C LYS A 202 -5.99 -28.86 11.99
N THR A 203 -6.79 -27.82 12.21
CA THR A 203 -8.16 -27.98 12.71
C THR A 203 -9.06 -28.71 11.72
N ASN A 204 -8.93 -28.41 10.42
CA ASN A 204 -9.68 -29.12 9.37
C ASN A 204 -9.23 -30.58 9.22
N GLN A 205 -7.95 -30.88 9.41
CA GLN A 205 -7.46 -32.27 9.44
C GLN A 205 -7.95 -33.03 10.68
N ASN A 206 -8.08 -32.37 11.83
CA ASN A 206 -8.63 -32.97 13.05
C ASN A 206 -10.16 -33.14 13.02
N GLN A 207 -10.89 -32.40 12.17
CA GLN A 207 -12.34 -32.60 11.94
C GLN A 207 -12.64 -33.62 10.82
N SER A 208 -11.67 -33.97 9.99
CA SER A 208 -11.83 -34.98 8.94
C SER A 208 -11.63 -36.39 9.49
N SER A 209 -12.53 -36.82 10.39
CA SER A 209 -12.80 -38.24 10.60
C SER A 209 -14.25 -38.52 10.23
N MET A 210 -14.42 -39.42 9.25
CA MET A 210 -15.69 -39.92 8.72
C MET A 210 -16.36 -39.09 7.60
N VAL A 211 -15.75 -39.04 6.42
CA VAL A 211 -16.51 -38.88 5.16
C VAL A 211 -16.72 -40.27 4.56
N GLN A 212 -17.91 -40.83 4.78
CA GLN A 212 -18.35 -42.08 4.18
C GLN A 212 -18.78 -41.79 2.74
N TYR A 213 -17.97 -42.17 1.75
CA TYR A 213 -18.35 -42.08 0.35
C TYR A 213 -19.52 -43.03 0.06
N CYS A 214 -20.69 -42.49 -0.25
CA CYS A 214 -21.80 -43.25 -0.81
C CYS A 214 -21.72 -43.14 -2.33
N LEU A 215 -21.26 -44.21 -2.98
CA LEU A 215 -21.35 -44.36 -4.43
C LEU A 215 -22.81 -44.63 -4.81
N LYS A 216 -23.38 -43.82 -5.70
CA LYS A 216 -24.54 -44.15 -6.51
C LYS A 216 -24.13 -44.14 -7.97
#